data_AF-A0A4E9FHE3-F1
#
_entry.id   AF-A0A4E9FHE3-F1
#
_cell.length_a   1.000
_cell.length_b   1.000
_cell.length_c   1.000
_cell.angle_alpha   90.00
_cell.angle_beta   90.00
_cell.angle_gamma   90.00
#
_symmetry.space_group_name_H-M   'P 1'
#
loop_
_entity.id
_entity.type
_entity.pdbx_description
1 polymer ?
#
loop_
_entity_poly.entity_id
_entity_poly.type
_entity_poly.pdbx_seq_one_letter_code
_entity_poly.pdbx_strand_id
1 'polypeptide(L)'
;MNSNDDLIEAFVNETCTPCNTAVVFRKGQQWHYNNSLQYYYDCKKKENTVPQSCASNSSDKVDSDVEESREYEETLCWPSYAFVLPNLFEQPDDFRNYLEKDLIETSTLKRLENSG
;
A
#
# COMPACT_ATOMS: atom_id res chain seq x y z
N MET A 1 -19.00 -27.24 5.10
CA MET A 1 -18.78 -25.80 5.28
C MET A 1 -17.34 -25.63 5.71
N ASN A 2 -16.57 -24.83 4.98
CA ASN A 2 -15.13 -24.68 5.22
C ASN A 2 -14.95 -23.88 6.51
N SER A 3 -14.45 -24.53 7.57
CA SER A 3 -14.23 -23.92 8.90
C SER A 3 -13.47 -22.59 8.85
N ASN A 4 -12.70 -22.32 7.79
CA ASN A 4 -11.99 -21.07 7.63
C ASN A 4 -12.89 -19.90 7.24
N ASP A 5 -13.94 -20.12 6.44
CA ASP A 5 -14.83 -19.06 5.97
C ASP A 5 -15.65 -18.51 7.14
N ASP A 6 -16.21 -19.38 7.97
CA ASP A 6 -16.92 -19.01 9.21
C ASP A 6 -16.02 -18.19 10.17
N LEU A 7 -14.74 -18.58 10.26
CA LEU A 7 -13.76 -17.87 11.08
C LEU A 7 -13.29 -16.54 10.45
N ILE A 8 -13.30 -16.40 9.12
CA ILE A 8 -13.04 -15.12 8.44
C ILE A 8 -14.21 -14.18 8.73
N GLU A 9 -15.45 -14.66 8.59
CA GLU A 9 -16.65 -13.89 8.86
C GLU A 9 -16.70 -13.42 10.33
N ALA A 10 -16.40 -14.31 11.29
CA ALA A 10 -16.29 -13.94 12.69
C ALA A 10 -15.23 -12.84 12.92
N PHE A 11 -14.07 -12.94 12.27
CA PHE A 11 -13.01 -11.93 12.39
C PHE A 11 -13.41 -10.59 11.76
N VAL A 12 -14.06 -10.61 10.60
CA VAL A 12 -14.60 -9.41 9.92
C VAL A 12 -15.64 -8.73 10.81
N ASN A 13 -16.56 -9.50 11.39
CA ASN A 13 -17.61 -8.98 12.27
C ASN A 13 -17.04 -8.38 13.57
N GLU A 14 -16.01 -9.01 14.14
CA GLU A 14 -15.36 -8.52 15.37
C GLU A 14 -14.50 -7.27 15.12
N THR A 15 -13.71 -7.27 14.05
CA THR A 15 -12.71 -6.21 13.79
C THR A 15 -13.20 -5.07 12.91
N CYS A 16 -14.37 -5.24 12.28
CA CYS A 16 -14.91 -4.37 11.23
C CYS A 16 -13.93 -4.15 10.06
N THR A 17 -13.08 -5.14 9.77
CA THR A 17 -12.12 -5.05 8.67
C THR A 17 -12.68 -5.64 7.36
N PRO A 18 -12.25 -5.13 6.20
CA PRO A 18 -12.54 -5.76 4.91
C PRO A 18 -12.09 -7.23 4.85
N CYS A 19 -12.84 -8.07 4.13
CA CYS A 19 -12.59 -9.51 4.04
C CYS A 19 -11.18 -9.86 3.51
N ASN A 20 -10.67 -9.10 2.53
CA ASN A 20 -9.30 -9.25 2.04
C ASN A 20 -8.26 -9.01 3.15
N THR A 21 -8.47 -8.00 3.99
CA THR A 21 -7.61 -7.70 5.15
C THR A 21 -7.67 -8.84 6.17
N ALA A 22 -8.87 -9.32 6.53
CA ALA A 22 -9.05 -10.45 7.43
C ALA A 22 -8.30 -11.71 6.98
N VAL A 23 -8.34 -12.02 5.68
CA VAL A 23 -7.61 -13.15 5.09
C VAL A 23 -6.09 -12.99 5.25
N VAL A 24 -5.55 -11.79 4.99
CA VAL A 24 -4.11 -11.52 5.13
C VAL A 24 -3.65 -11.68 6.59
N PHE A 25 -4.37 -11.07 7.53
CA PHE A 25 -4.07 -11.17 8.97
C PHE A 25 -4.08 -12.62 9.45
N ARG A 26 -5.12 -13.38 9.09
CA ARG A 26 -5.25 -14.79 9.50
C ARG A 26 -4.21 -15.69 8.84
N LYS A 27 -3.91 -15.49 7.56
CA LYS A 27 -2.86 -16.25 6.86
C LYS A 27 -1.49 -16.04 7.50
N GLY A 28 -1.18 -14.81 7.91
CA GLY A 28 0.07 -14.48 8.63
C GLY A 28 0.20 -15.18 9.98
N GLN A 29 -0.91 -15.47 10.65
CA GLN A 29 -0.96 -16.12 11.96
C GLN A 29 -1.34 -17.61 11.91
N GLN A 30 -1.06 -18.28 10.77
CA GLN A 30 -1.34 -19.71 10.55
C GLN A 30 -2.81 -20.09 10.81
N TRP A 31 -3.74 -19.16 10.54
CA TRP A 31 -5.19 -19.31 10.70
C TRP A 31 -5.70 -19.42 12.14
N HIS A 32 -4.85 -19.20 13.16
CA HIS A 32 -5.27 -19.15 14.56
C HIS A 32 -6.06 -17.88 14.88
N TYR A 33 -7.37 -18.03 15.17
CA TYR A 33 -8.29 -16.90 15.41
C TYR A 33 -7.81 -15.95 16.52
N ASN A 34 -7.53 -16.48 17.72
CA ASN A 34 -7.11 -15.65 18.87
C ASN A 34 -5.79 -14.92 18.63
N ASN A 35 -4.82 -15.58 17.99
CA ASN A 35 -3.53 -14.96 17.66
C ASN A 35 -3.70 -13.84 16.62
N SER A 36 -4.56 -14.06 15.63
CA SER A 36 -4.90 -13.05 14.61
C SER A 36 -5.55 -11.83 15.23
N LEU A 37 -6.46 -12.03 16.18
CA LEU A 37 -7.19 -10.96 16.84
C LEU A 37 -6.28 -10.15 17.78
N GLN A 38 -5.45 -10.82 18.57
CA GLN A 38 -4.45 -10.15 19.42
C GLN A 38 -3.48 -9.32 18.58
N TYR A 39 -2.95 -9.89 17.49
CA TYR A 39 -2.04 -9.20 16.59
C TYR A 39 -2.69 -7.97 15.94
N TYR A 40 -3.96 -8.06 15.52
CA TYR A 40 -4.71 -6.92 14.99
C TYR A 40 -4.82 -5.78 16.02
N TYR A 41 -5.19 -6.07 17.27
CA TYR A 41 -5.27 -5.05 18.32
C TYR A 41 -3.90 -4.46 18.70
N ASP A 42 -2.84 -5.27 18.67
CA ASP A 42 -1.48 -4.79 18.88
C ASP A 42 -1.03 -3.84 17.77
N CYS A 43 -1.38 -4.12 16.51
CA CYS A 43 -1.15 -3.22 15.37
C CYS A 43 -1.93 -1.92 15.51
N LYS A 44 -3.23 -1.99 15.80
CA LYS A 44 -4.09 -0.80 15.98
C LYS A 44 -3.63 0.09 17.13
N LYS A 45 -3.11 -0.51 18.21
CA LYS A 45 -2.52 0.24 19.33
C LYS A 45 -1.25 0.99 18.92
N LYS A 46 -0.41 0.41 18.05
CA LYS A 46 0.80 1.07 17.55
C LYS A 46 0.45 2.24 16.64
N GLU A 47 -0.56 2.12 15.80
CA GLU A 47 -1.06 3.20 14.94
C GLU A 47 -1.48 4.42 15.78
N ASN A 48 -2.22 4.20 16.88
CA ASN A 48 -2.59 5.26 17.81
C ASN A 48 -1.41 5.87 18.61
N THR A 49 -0.23 5.24 18.60
CA THR A 49 0.93 5.68 19.39
C THR A 49 2.03 6.34 18.52
N VAL A 50 1.98 6.16 17.20
CA VAL A 50 2.96 6.78 16.29
C VAL A 50 2.49 8.20 15.95
N PRO A 51 3.29 9.25 16.22
CA PRO A 51 2.99 10.58 15.71
C PRO A 51 2.99 10.51 14.19
N GLN A 52 1.85 10.86 13.60
CA GLN A 52 1.62 11.06 12.17
C GLN A 52 2.70 12.01 11.63
N SER A 53 3.82 11.42 11.22
CA SER A 53 5.01 12.09 10.71
C SER A 53 5.24 11.64 9.28
N CYS A 54 4.23 11.87 8.45
CA CYS A 54 4.39 11.95 7.01
C CYS A 54 4.29 13.43 6.66
N ALA A 55 5.41 14.13 6.76
CA ALA A 55 5.53 15.49 6.24
C ALA A 55 5.50 15.42 4.70
N SER A 56 4.30 15.36 4.13
CA SER A 56 4.06 15.70 2.73
C SER A 56 3.96 17.21 2.63
N ASN A 57 5.07 17.85 2.27
CA ASN A 57 5.10 19.28 1.97
C ASN A 57 4.53 19.53 0.57
N SER A 58 3.21 19.43 0.43
CA SER A 58 2.47 20.03 -0.68
C SER A 58 1.53 21.06 -0.08
N SER A 59 1.98 22.32 -0.07
CA SER A 59 1.16 23.46 0.35
C SER A 59 0.37 23.99 -0.84
N ASP A 60 -0.71 23.29 -1.21
CA ASP A 60 -1.80 23.89 -1.99
C ASP A 60 -2.95 24.18 -1.03
N LYS A 61 -3.21 25.48 -0.79
CA LYS A 61 -4.32 25.93 0.04
C LYS A 61 -5.63 25.75 -0.70
N VAL A 62 -6.36 24.68 -0.40
CA VAL A 62 -7.77 24.55 -0.72
C VAL A 62 -8.56 24.90 0.52
N ASP A 63 -9.19 26.08 0.49
CA ASP A 63 -10.17 26.53 1.48
C ASP A 63 -11.49 25.81 1.16
N SER A 64 -11.80 24.74 1.90
CA SER A 64 -13.04 23.98 1.73
C SER A 64 -13.61 23.62 3.09
N ASP A 65 -14.62 24.40 3.47
CA ASP A 65 -15.51 24.22 4.61
C ASP A 65 -16.40 22.99 4.32
N VAL A 66 -15.96 21.78 4.69
CA VAL A 66 -16.74 20.55 4.52
C VAL A 66 -16.65 19.68 5.78
N GLU A 67 -17.77 19.70 6.48
CA GLU A 67 -18.34 18.73 7.41
C GLU A 67 -17.64 17.36 7.51
N GLU A 68 -17.48 16.94 8.76
CA GLU A 68 -17.05 15.65 9.31
C GLU A 68 -17.46 14.40 8.48
N SER A 69 -16.81 14.18 7.35
CA SER A 69 -16.76 12.87 6.72
C SER A 69 -15.78 12.02 7.52
N ARG A 70 -16.28 10.98 8.18
CA ARG A 70 -15.47 9.91 8.78
C ARG A 70 -14.55 9.34 7.69
N GLU A 71 -13.35 9.88 7.60
CA GLU A 71 -12.30 9.42 6.72
C GLU A 71 -11.99 7.98 7.10
N TYR A 72 -12.33 7.07 6.19
CA TYR A 72 -11.60 5.82 6.13
C TYR A 72 -10.15 6.22 5.82
N GLU A 73 -9.31 6.30 6.85
CA GLU A 73 -7.86 6.20 6.67
C GLU A 73 -7.63 4.82 6.05
N GLU A 74 -7.69 4.75 4.73
CA GLU A 74 -7.13 3.66 3.97
C GLU A 74 -5.65 3.72 4.27
N THR A 75 -5.24 2.93 5.28
CA THR A 75 -3.84 2.75 5.65
C THR A 75 -3.08 2.39 4.38
N LEU A 76 -2.35 3.37 3.83
CA LEU A 76 -1.58 3.20 2.62
C LEU A 76 -0.48 2.17 2.93
N CYS A 77 -0.76 0.90 2.65
CA CYS A 77 0.20 -0.16 2.78
C CYS A 77 1.19 -0.03 1.63
N TRP A 78 2.50 -0.04 1.95
CA TRP A 78 3.53 -0.10 0.93
C TRP A 78 3.29 -1.31 0.02
N PRO A 79 3.39 -1.15 -1.31
CA PRO A 79 3.27 -2.28 -2.21
C PRO A 79 4.34 -3.32 -1.83
N SER A 80 3.94 -4.59 -1.76
CA SER A 80 4.87 -5.68 -1.39
C SER A 80 5.91 -5.97 -2.48
N TYR A 81 5.75 -5.38 -3.66
CA TYR A 81 6.60 -5.59 -4.82
C TYR A 81 6.96 -4.25 -5.45
N ALA A 82 8.22 -4.13 -5.84
CA ALA A 82 8.72 -3.10 -6.73
C ALA A 82 9.36 -3.77 -7.93
N PHE A 83 9.30 -3.13 -9.10
CA PHE A 83 10.12 -3.53 -10.24
C PHE A 83 11.40 -2.69 -10.23
N VAL A 84 12.52 -3.33 -10.55
CA VAL A 84 13.80 -2.64 -10.76
C VAL A 84 14.19 -2.94 -12.20
N LEU A 85 14.48 -1.90 -12.97
CA LEU A 85 14.97 -2.09 -14.32
C LEU A 85 16.38 -2.70 -14.28
N PRO A 86 16.69 -3.68 -15.15
CA PRO A 86 18.05 -4.16 -15.31
C PRO A 86 18.94 -3.02 -15.82
N ASN A 87 20.26 -3.19 -15.67
CA ASN A 87 21.21 -2.28 -16.28
C ASN A 87 21.07 -2.32 -17.81
N LEU A 88 20.49 -1.28 -18.41
CA LEU A 88 20.24 -1.22 -19.84
C LEU A 88 21.53 -1.18 -20.67
N PHE A 89 22.65 -0.75 -20.08
CA PHE A 89 23.96 -0.70 -20.76
C PHE A 89 24.57 -2.08 -21.01
N GLU A 90 24.08 -3.12 -20.33
CA GLU A 90 24.49 -4.51 -20.55
C GLU A 90 23.66 -5.19 -21.65
N GLN A 91 22.61 -4.52 -22.14
CA GLN A 91 21.72 -5.07 -23.15
C GLN A 91 22.19 -4.73 -24.58
N PRO A 92 21.86 -5.57 -25.58
CA PRO A 92 22.10 -5.26 -26.99
C PRO A 92 21.45 -3.93 -27.41
N ASP A 93 22.11 -3.21 -28.33
CA ASP A 93 21.68 -1.88 -28.76
C ASP A 93 20.26 -1.87 -29.36
N ASP A 94 19.88 -2.90 -30.11
CA ASP A 94 18.55 -3.04 -30.70
C ASP A 94 17.47 -3.16 -29.61
N PHE A 95 17.72 -3.98 -28.59
CA PHE A 95 16.82 -4.15 -27.45
C PHE A 95 16.76 -2.88 -26.59
N ARG A 96 17.91 -2.25 -26.32
CA ARG A 96 17.96 -0.97 -25.60
C ARG A 96 17.17 0.12 -26.32
N ASN A 97 17.35 0.25 -27.63
CA ASN A 97 16.62 1.23 -28.43
C ASN A 97 15.10 0.97 -28.42
N TYR A 98 14.68 -0.31 -28.46
CA TYR A 98 13.27 -0.68 -28.29
C TYR A 98 12.73 -0.22 -26.92
N LEU A 99 13.45 -0.50 -25.83
CA LEU A 99 13.03 -0.08 -24.49
C LEU A 99 12.97 1.45 -24.36
N GLU A 100 13.98 2.17 -24.84
CA GLU A 100 14.06 3.63 -24.76
C GLU A 100 13.04 4.35 -25.64
N LYS A 101 12.55 3.71 -26.71
CA LYS A 101 11.59 4.32 -27.64
C LYS A 101 10.14 3.95 -27.30
N ASP A 102 9.89 2.69 -26.98
CA ASP A 102 8.53 2.15 -26.88
C ASP A 102 8.08 1.96 -25.43
N LEU A 103 9.01 1.82 -24.47
CA LEU A 103 8.68 1.55 -23.07
C LEU A 103 9.02 2.69 -22.11
N ILE A 104 10.11 3.43 -22.36
CA ILE A 104 10.57 4.52 -21.50
C ILE A 104 10.26 5.85 -22.18
N GLU A 105 9.43 6.67 -21.54
CA GLU A 105 9.14 8.02 -22.04
C GLU A 105 10.31 8.98 -21.78
N THR A 106 11.29 8.98 -22.69
CA THR A 106 12.50 9.81 -22.57
C THR A 106 12.22 11.32 -22.51
N SER A 107 11.09 11.80 -23.06
CA SER A 107 10.65 13.21 -22.93
C SER A 107 10.34 13.59 -21.49
N THR A 108 9.62 12.72 -20.78
CA THR A 108 9.31 12.92 -19.37
C THR A 108 10.57 12.85 -18.52
N LEU A 109 11.46 11.89 -18.80
CA LEU A 109 12.76 11.78 -18.13
C LEU A 109 13.57 13.08 -18.26
N LYS A 110 13.77 13.56 -19.51
CA LYS A 110 14.51 14.82 -19.77
C LYS A 110 13.88 16.02 -19.09
N ARG A 111 12.55 16.11 -19.04
CA ARG A 111 11.87 17.21 -18.36
C ARG A 111 12.13 17.17 -16.85
N LEU A 112 12.08 15.99 -16.24
CA LEU A 112 12.36 15.81 -14.81
C LEU A 112 13.82 16.11 -14.46
N GLU A 113 14.77 15.64 -15.28
CA GLU A 113 16.20 15.91 -15.09
C GLU A 113 16.54 17.41 -15.18
N ASN A 114 15.81 18.17 -16.00
CA ASN A 114 15.99 19.61 -16.16
C ASN A 114 15.16 20.47 -15.19
N SER A 115 14.36 19.87 -14.30
CA SER A 115 13.48 20.60 -13.37
C SER A 115 14.16 20.97 -12.04
N GLY A 116 15.47 20.73 -11.91
CA GLY A 116 16.29 21.14 -10.77
C GLY A 116 17.07 22.43 -11.04
#